data_AF-A0A9E6RA65-F1
#
_entry.id   AF-A0A9E6RA65-F1
#
_cell.length_a   1.000
_cell.length_b   1.000
_cell.length_c   1.000
_cell.angle_alpha   90.00
_cell.angle_beta   90.00
_cell.angle_gamma   90.00
#
_symmetry.space_group_name_H-M   'P 1'
#
loop_
_entity.id
_entity.type
_entity.pdbx_description
1 polymer ?
#
loop_
_entity_poly.entity_id
_entity_poly.type
_entity_poly.pdbx_seq_one_letter_code
_entity_poly.pdbx_strand_id
1 'polypeptide(L)'
;MTRITSLSQLLETVSDLSSCIIIAVGADGRSTVIQQGEPVVLSDDAPKPMKTREEVEDLKVQWRGDPAWDIGDTEGFEAHRDELKAFRLELQREWDEAAERVKAERRDAAARAGGISPGHPAVDYILFLEGQLARVEKRLGEVAYGIDLSRS
;
A
#
# COMPACT_ATOMS: atom_id res chain seq x y z
N MET A 1 7.35 27.00 -56.92
CA MET A 1 6.33 25.94 -56.92
C MET A 1 6.84 24.80 -57.79
N THR A 2 7.55 23.85 -57.20
CA THR A 2 8.24 22.78 -57.93
C THR A 2 7.31 21.57 -58.00
N ARG A 3 6.87 21.19 -59.20
CA ARG A 3 6.08 19.97 -59.41
C ARG A 3 7.04 18.78 -59.46
N ILE A 4 6.85 17.83 -58.55
CA ILE A 4 7.58 16.56 -58.53
C ILE A 4 6.83 15.60 -59.45
N THR A 5 7.49 15.09 -60.49
CA THR A 5 6.89 14.23 -61.52
C THR A 5 7.43 12.79 -61.50
N SER A 6 8.26 12.43 -60.51
CA SER A 6 8.84 11.09 -60.40
C SER A 6 9.00 10.65 -58.94
N LEU A 7 8.68 9.38 -58.65
CA LEU A 7 8.79 8.75 -57.33
C LEU A 7 10.23 8.76 -56.78
N SER A 8 11.24 8.79 -57.67
CA SER A 8 12.66 8.84 -57.26
C SER A 8 13.04 10.16 -56.60
N GLN A 9 12.39 11.26 -56.98
CA GLN A 9 12.63 12.59 -56.39
C GLN A 9 11.96 12.75 -55.01
N LEU A 10 11.02 11.86 -54.67
CA LEU A 10 10.33 11.88 -53.38
C LEU A 10 11.16 11.19 -52.29
N LEU A 11 12.09 10.28 -52.64
CA LEU A 11 12.92 9.57 -51.66
C LEU A 11 14.19 10.33 -51.26
N GLU A 12 14.75 11.18 -52.11
CA GLU A 12 15.97 11.94 -51.78
C GLU A 12 15.73 13.09 -50.79
N THR A 13 14.50 13.57 -50.63
CA THR A 13 14.18 14.64 -49.66
C THR A 13 13.80 14.14 -48.27
N VAL A 14 13.73 12.82 -48.03
CA VAL A 14 13.27 12.24 -46.75
C VAL A 14 14.42 11.65 -45.93
N SER A 15 15.67 11.82 -46.37
CA SER A 15 16.84 11.33 -45.62
C SER A 15 17.18 12.15 -44.36
N ASP A 16 16.38 13.17 -44.01
CA ASP A 16 16.62 14.03 -42.83
C ASP A 16 15.42 14.19 -41.89
N LEU A 17 14.59 13.15 -41.78
CA LEU A 17 13.53 13.08 -40.77
C LEU A 17 13.59 11.72 -40.07
N SER A 18 14.26 11.67 -38.92
CA SER A 18 14.36 10.51 -38.02
C SER A 18 13.01 10.09 -37.38
N SER A 19 11.87 10.49 -37.94
CA SER A 19 10.54 10.05 -37.52
C SER A 19 9.48 10.42 -38.58
N CYS A 20 9.45 9.70 -39.70
CA CYS A 20 8.36 9.82 -40.66
C CYS A 20 7.41 8.63 -40.53
N ILE A 21 6.19 8.91 -40.05
CA ILE A 21 5.05 7.99 -40.15
C ILE A 21 4.56 8.03 -41.59
N ILE A 22 4.66 6.91 -42.30
CA ILE A 22 4.05 6.75 -43.63
C ILE A 22 2.62 6.26 -43.42
N ILE A 23 1.65 7.06 -43.83
CA ILE A 23 0.24 6.65 -43.88
C ILE A 23 -0.05 6.23 -45.32
N ALA A 24 -0.21 4.93 -45.53
CA ALA A 24 -0.71 4.41 -46.80
C ALA A 24 -2.23 4.22 -46.70
N VAL A 25 -2.96 4.80 -47.64
CA VAL A 25 -4.42 4.64 -47.74
C VAL A 25 -4.70 3.67 -48.88
N GLY A 26 -5.28 2.51 -48.53
CA GLY A 26 -5.72 1.51 -49.50
C GLY A 26 -6.94 1.98 -50.30
N ALA A 27 -7.19 1.38 -51.46
CA ALA A 27 -8.35 1.66 -52.31
C ALA A 27 -9.70 1.30 -51.65
N ASP A 28 -9.68 0.64 -50.50
CA ASP A 28 -10.81 0.33 -49.63
C ASP A 28 -11.07 1.40 -48.54
N GLY A 29 -10.30 2.49 -48.53
CA GLY A 29 -10.45 3.61 -47.61
C GLY A 29 -9.88 3.38 -46.21
N ARG A 30 -9.14 2.28 -45.99
CA ARG A 30 -8.48 2.01 -44.71
C ARG A 30 -7.05 2.56 -44.71
N SER A 31 -6.77 3.41 -43.73
CA SER A 31 -5.44 3.92 -43.44
C SER A 31 -4.66 2.90 -42.61
N THR A 32 -3.47 2.50 -43.07
CA THR A 32 -2.56 1.66 -42.30
C THR A 32 -1.29 2.43 -41.97
N VAL A 33 -0.97 2.46 -40.67
CA VAL A 33 0.29 2.98 -40.15
C VAL A 33 1.26 1.81 -40.07
N ILE A 34 2.34 1.87 -40.86
CA ILE A 34 3.36 0.83 -40.88
C ILE A 34 4.62 1.41 -40.23
N GLN A 35 4.75 1.19 -38.92
CA GLN A 35 6.06 1.18 -38.26
C GLN A 35 6.52 -0.28 -38.19
N GLN A 36 7.76 -0.50 -38.61
CA GLN A 36 8.60 -1.71 -38.52
C GLN A 36 7.93 -2.98 -37.98
N GLY A 37 7.91 -4.01 -38.83
CA GLY A 37 7.15 -5.23 -38.64
C GLY A 37 7.57 -6.08 -37.45
N GLU A 38 6.57 -6.54 -36.71
CA GLU A 38 6.28 -7.94 -36.40
C GLU A 38 4.85 -7.97 -35.82
N PRO A 39 4.01 -8.97 -36.15
CA PRO A 39 2.75 -9.16 -35.44
C PRO A 39 3.06 -9.59 -34.02
N VAL A 40 2.98 -8.65 -33.06
CA VAL A 40 3.13 -8.96 -31.64
C VAL A 40 1.99 -9.88 -31.23
N VAL A 41 2.31 -11.17 -31.13
CA VAL A 41 1.47 -12.15 -30.46
C VAL A 41 1.43 -11.70 -29.00
N LEU A 42 0.27 -11.17 -28.57
CA LEU A 42 -0.04 -10.96 -27.16
C LEU A 42 -0.03 -12.32 -26.47
N SER A 43 1.16 -12.76 -26.10
CA SER A 43 1.38 -13.93 -25.25
C SER A 43 1.29 -13.41 -23.82
N ASP A 44 0.40 -13.97 -23.03
CA ASP A 44 0.19 -13.65 -21.60
C ASP A 44 1.42 -13.96 -20.71
N ASP A 45 2.55 -14.36 -21.29
CA ASP A 45 3.82 -14.69 -20.63
C ASP A 45 4.81 -13.51 -20.53
N ALA A 46 4.29 -12.27 -20.43
CA ALA A 46 5.15 -11.12 -20.14
C ALA A 46 5.75 -11.28 -18.72
N PRO A 47 7.08 -11.13 -18.53
CA PRO A 47 7.68 -11.19 -17.20
C PRO A 47 7.08 -10.07 -16.34
N LYS A 48 6.38 -10.45 -15.25
CA LYS A 48 5.82 -9.50 -14.29
C LYS A 48 6.92 -8.50 -13.92
N PRO A 49 6.73 -7.18 -14.12
CA PRO A 49 7.78 -6.21 -13.86
C PRO A 49 8.14 -6.27 -12.38
N MET A 50 9.37 -6.69 -12.07
CA MET A 50 9.89 -6.67 -10.71
C MET A 50 9.80 -5.24 -10.19
N LYS A 51 8.95 -5.03 -9.19
CA LYS A 51 8.82 -3.75 -8.49
C LYS A 51 10.16 -3.32 -7.90
N THR A 52 10.45 -2.04 -8.02
CA THR A 52 11.72 -1.44 -7.58
C THR A 52 11.82 -1.44 -6.06
N ARG A 53 13.02 -1.20 -5.54
CA ARG A 53 13.22 -1.14 -4.09
C ARG A 53 12.45 0.01 -3.45
N GLU A 54 12.34 1.14 -4.13
CA GLU A 54 11.61 2.32 -3.64
C GLU A 54 10.12 2.01 -3.50
N GLU A 55 9.53 1.31 -4.48
CA GLU A 55 8.12 0.89 -4.42
C GLU A 55 7.85 -0.06 -3.24
N VAL A 56 8.80 -0.92 -2.88
CA VAL A 56 8.70 -1.82 -1.71
C VAL A 56 8.74 -1.03 -0.40
N GLU A 57 9.58 0.00 -0.29
CA GLU A 57 9.64 0.84 0.90
C GLU A 57 8.39 1.72 1.06
N ASP A 58 7.88 2.27 -0.04
CA ASP A 58 6.61 3.02 -0.04
C ASP A 58 5.44 2.14 0.43
N LEU A 59 5.40 0.88 -0.02
CA LEU A 59 4.41 -0.09 0.41
C LEU A 59 4.49 -0.35 1.92
N LYS A 60 5.71 -0.49 2.48
CA LYS A 60 5.91 -0.64 3.93
C LYS A 60 5.43 0.58 4.72
N VAL A 61 5.64 1.80 4.19
CA VAL A 61 5.17 3.03 4.83
C VAL A 61 3.65 3.11 4.84
N GLN A 62 3.00 2.80 3.72
CA GLN A 62 1.53 2.77 3.62
C GLN A 62 0.94 1.74 4.58
N TRP A 63 1.51 0.54 4.61
CA TRP A 63 1.07 -0.52 5.51
C TRP A 63 1.28 -0.18 6.98
N ARG A 64 2.35 0.55 7.34
CA ARG A 64 2.54 1.04 8.72
C ARG A 64 1.43 2.00 9.18
N GLY A 65 0.83 2.75 8.26
CA GLY A 65 -0.31 3.61 8.56
C GLY A 65 -1.60 2.84 8.83
N ASP A 66 -1.79 1.72 8.14
CA ASP A 66 -2.93 0.82 8.31
C ASP A 66 -2.50 -0.65 8.22
N PRO A 67 -2.08 -1.26 9.34
CA PRO A 67 -1.56 -2.63 9.35
C PRO A 67 -2.65 -3.72 9.31
N ALA A 68 -3.89 -3.38 8.92
CA ALA A 68 -5.02 -4.31 8.93
C ALA A 68 -5.00 -5.37 7.81
N TRP A 69 -4.22 -5.16 6.75
CA TRP A 69 -4.21 -6.02 5.56
C TRP A 69 -2.87 -6.78 5.39
N ASP A 70 -2.86 -7.85 4.58
CA ASP A 70 -1.64 -8.63 4.36
C ASP A 70 -0.76 -8.01 3.26
N ILE A 71 0.29 -7.31 3.68
CA ILE A 71 1.28 -6.68 2.77
C ILE A 71 1.93 -7.69 1.80
N GLY A 72 2.02 -8.98 2.15
CA GLY A 72 2.62 -10.01 1.30
C GLY A 72 1.71 -10.52 0.18
N ASP A 73 0.43 -10.15 0.20
CA ASP A 73 -0.55 -10.49 -0.84
C ASP A 73 -0.81 -9.31 -1.81
N THR A 74 0.01 -8.27 -1.73
CA THR A 74 -0.06 -7.12 -2.65
C THR A 74 0.32 -7.56 -4.06
N GLU A 75 -0.59 -7.37 -5.01
CA GLU A 75 -0.37 -7.67 -6.43
C GLU A 75 0.83 -6.88 -6.98
N GLY A 76 1.70 -7.56 -7.73
CA GLY A 76 2.92 -6.98 -8.29
C GLY A 76 4.15 -7.05 -7.37
N PHE A 77 3.99 -7.43 -6.10
CA PHE A 77 5.09 -7.54 -5.14
C PHE A 77 5.45 -8.99 -4.79
N GLU A 78 5.04 -9.97 -5.59
CA GLU A 78 5.23 -11.40 -5.30
C GLU A 78 6.70 -11.78 -5.14
N ALA A 79 7.61 -11.13 -5.87
CA ALA A 79 9.05 -11.32 -5.75
C ALA A 79 9.63 -10.88 -4.39
N HIS A 80 8.93 -10.02 -3.66
CA HIS A 80 9.33 -9.48 -2.36
C HIS A 80 8.47 -10.00 -1.20
N ARG A 81 7.60 -11.00 -1.46
CA ARG A 81 6.65 -11.53 -0.47
C ARG A 81 7.32 -11.97 0.83
N ASP A 82 8.44 -12.69 0.73
CA ASP A 82 9.16 -13.18 1.92
C ASP A 82 9.72 -12.03 2.76
N GLU A 83 10.23 -10.99 2.10
CA GLU A 83 10.72 -9.79 2.79
C GLU A 83 9.58 -9.04 3.47
N LEU A 84 8.47 -8.81 2.77
CA LEU A 84 7.30 -8.10 3.30
C LEU A 84 6.69 -8.85 4.48
N LYS A 85 6.66 -10.19 4.43
CA LYS A 85 6.25 -11.04 5.54
C LYS A 85 7.19 -10.94 6.74
N ALA A 86 8.50 -10.96 6.51
CA ALA A 86 9.49 -10.79 7.56
C ALA A 86 9.37 -9.42 8.23
N PHE A 87 9.18 -8.37 7.44
CA PHE A 87 8.94 -7.00 7.92
C PHE A 87 7.70 -6.92 8.81
N ARG A 88 6.57 -7.51 8.37
CA ARG A 88 5.34 -7.57 9.18
C ARG A 88 5.59 -8.27 10.52
N LEU A 89 6.27 -9.41 10.50
CA LEU A 89 6.53 -10.21 11.69
C LEU A 89 7.42 -9.47 12.69
N GLU A 90 8.45 -8.79 12.20
CA GLU A 90 9.35 -7.98 13.03
C GLU A 90 8.59 -6.85 13.72
N LEU A 91 7.80 -6.07 12.96
CA LEU A 91 6.99 -4.99 13.52
C LEU A 91 5.97 -5.49 14.53
N GLN A 92 5.30 -6.60 14.24
CA GLN A 92 4.35 -7.22 15.17
C GLN A 92 5.04 -7.60 16.48
N ARG A 93 6.25 -8.19 16.40
CA ARG A 93 7.03 -8.52 17.59
C ARG A 93 7.38 -7.26 18.40
N GLU A 94 7.85 -6.21 17.76
CA GLU A 94 8.17 -4.95 18.43
C GLU A 94 6.95 -4.35 19.16
N TRP A 95 5.78 -4.39 18.52
CA TRP A 95 4.52 -3.93 19.12
C TRP A 95 4.06 -4.80 20.28
N ASP A 96 4.15 -6.12 20.14
CA ASP A 96 3.80 -7.06 21.21
C ASP A 96 4.72 -6.86 22.42
N GLU A 97 6.03 -6.72 22.20
CA GLU A 97 6.99 -6.42 23.26
C GLU A 97 6.72 -5.07 23.92
N ALA A 98 6.40 -4.03 23.14
CA ALA A 98 6.02 -2.73 23.68
C ALA A 98 4.74 -2.81 24.51
N ALA A 99 3.74 -3.56 24.04
CA ALA A 99 2.50 -3.77 24.76
C ALA A 99 2.74 -4.53 26.08
N GLU A 100 3.60 -5.55 26.08
CA GLU A 100 3.96 -6.27 27.30
C GLU A 100 4.76 -5.40 28.28
N ARG A 101 5.67 -4.53 27.80
CA ARG A 101 6.35 -3.56 28.67
C ARG A 101 5.36 -2.64 29.37
N VAL A 102 4.42 -2.05 28.63
CA VAL A 102 3.38 -1.19 29.20
C VAL A 102 2.51 -1.95 30.21
N LYS A 103 2.12 -3.20 29.89
CA LYS A 103 1.36 -4.05 30.83
C LYS A 103 2.15 -4.34 32.11
N ALA A 104 3.44 -4.66 31.99
CA ALA A 104 4.30 -4.93 33.13
C ALA A 104 4.45 -3.69 34.03
N GLU A 105 4.70 -2.52 33.43
CA GLU A 105 4.77 -1.25 34.17
C GLU A 105 3.47 -0.93 34.90
N ARG A 106 2.32 -1.18 34.25
CA ARG A 106 1.00 -1.01 34.89
C ARG A 106 0.78 -1.98 36.05
N ARG A 107 1.18 -3.25 35.90
CA ARG A 107 1.14 -4.23 36.99
C ARG A 107 1.98 -3.78 38.17
N ASP A 108 3.21 -3.35 37.91
CA ASP A 108 4.11 -2.86 38.95
C ASP A 108 3.55 -1.60 39.64
N ALA A 109 2.94 -0.69 38.89
CA ALA A 109 2.29 0.49 39.44
C ALA A 109 1.09 0.13 40.32
N ALA A 110 0.20 -0.74 39.85
CA ALA A 110 -0.96 -1.20 40.60
C ALA A 110 -0.55 -1.97 41.88
N ALA A 111 0.50 -2.79 41.78
CA ALA A 111 1.07 -3.51 42.91
C ALA A 111 1.59 -2.55 43.99
N ARG A 112 2.37 -1.54 43.59
CA ARG A 112 2.84 -0.47 44.50
C ARG A 112 1.68 0.29 45.14
N ALA A 113 0.68 0.67 44.36
CA ALA A 113 -0.49 1.39 44.86
C ALA A 113 -1.30 0.57 45.87
N GLY A 114 -1.42 -0.74 45.63
CA GLY A 114 -2.13 -1.67 46.51
C GLY A 114 -1.30 -2.17 47.70
N GLY A 115 0.00 -1.88 47.76
CA GLY A 115 0.90 -2.46 48.76
C GLY A 115 1.01 -3.99 48.65
N ILE A 116 0.83 -4.54 47.45
CA ILE A 116 0.82 -5.98 47.15
C ILE A 116 1.95 -6.34 46.18
N SER A 117 2.28 -7.63 46.08
CA SER A 117 3.29 -8.11 45.13
C SER A 117 2.79 -8.03 43.68
N PRO A 118 3.64 -7.68 42.69
CA PRO A 118 3.26 -7.63 41.27
C PRO A 118 2.71 -8.94 40.68
N GLY A 119 3.11 -10.09 41.25
CA GLY A 119 2.60 -11.40 40.86
C GLY A 119 1.31 -11.82 41.59
N HIS A 120 0.75 -10.97 42.44
CA HIS A 120 -0.44 -11.29 43.20
C HIS A 120 -1.69 -11.25 42.31
N PRO A 121 -2.59 -12.26 42.34
CA PRO A 121 -3.78 -12.31 41.47
C PRO A 121 -4.70 -11.08 41.58
N ALA A 122 -4.67 -10.39 42.72
CA ALA A 122 -5.43 -9.14 42.89
C ALA A 122 -4.97 -8.01 41.96
N VAL A 123 -3.71 -7.98 41.52
CA VAL A 123 -3.19 -6.97 40.58
C VAL A 123 -3.92 -7.07 39.24
N ASP A 124 -4.05 -8.28 38.69
CA ASP A 124 -4.77 -8.49 37.42
C ASP A 124 -6.25 -8.16 37.56
N TYR A 125 -6.86 -8.47 38.71
CA TYR A 125 -8.25 -8.12 38.98
C TYR A 125 -8.46 -6.60 39.10
N ILE A 126 -7.54 -5.88 39.76
CA ILE A 126 -7.57 -4.41 39.84
C ILE A 126 -7.47 -3.79 38.44
N LEU A 127 -6.51 -4.22 37.63
CA LEU A 127 -6.35 -3.73 36.25
C LEU A 127 -7.58 -4.03 35.39
N PHE A 128 -8.19 -5.20 35.57
CA PHE A 128 -9.44 -5.55 34.91
C PHE A 128 -10.58 -4.61 35.31
N LEU A 129 -10.74 -4.35 36.61
CA LEU A 129 -11.77 -3.43 37.12
C LEU A 129 -11.55 -1.99 36.65
N GLU A 130 -10.33 -1.49 36.65
CA GLU A 130 -9.98 -0.17 36.08
C GLU A 130 -10.40 -0.08 34.61
N GLY A 131 -10.16 -1.14 33.83
CA GLY A 131 -10.60 -1.20 32.43
C GLY A 131 -12.12 -1.23 32.26
N GLN A 132 -12.85 -1.91 33.16
CA GLN A 132 -14.31 -1.86 33.18
C GLN A 132 -14.82 -0.46 33.54
N LEU A 133 -14.22 0.16 34.56
CA LEU A 133 -14.61 1.50 35.01
C LEU A 133 -14.42 2.52 33.89
N ALA A 134 -13.26 2.53 33.23
CA ALA A 134 -13.00 3.44 32.11
C ALA A 134 -14.01 3.28 30.95
N ARG A 135 -14.45 2.05 30.65
CA ARG A 135 -15.51 1.80 29.66
C ARG A 135 -16.85 2.37 30.09
N VAL A 136 -17.21 2.19 31.37
CA VAL A 136 -18.45 2.72 31.93
C VAL A 136 -18.42 4.25 31.96
N GLU A 137 -17.33 4.85 32.41
CA GLU A 137 -17.12 6.30 32.44
C GLU A 137 -17.21 6.91 31.03
N LYS A 138 -16.61 6.26 30.02
CA LYS A 138 -16.73 6.69 28.63
C LYS A 138 -18.20 6.69 28.17
N ARG A 139 -18.93 5.60 28.41
CA ARG A 139 -20.35 5.49 28.03
C ARG A 139 -21.22 6.50 28.77
N LEU A 140 -20.94 6.77 30.05
CA LEU A 140 -21.61 7.81 30.81
C LEU A 140 -21.34 9.19 30.22
N GLY A 141 -20.10 9.47 29.81
CA GLY A 141 -19.75 10.68 29.08
C GLY A 141 -20.57 10.83 27.79
N GLU A 142 -20.58 9.81 26.93
CA GLU A 142 -21.36 9.81 25.69
C GLU A 142 -22.85 10.09 25.91
N VAL A 143 -23.45 9.50 26.96
CA VAL A 143 -24.85 9.75 27.33
C VAL A 143 -25.03 11.17 27.87
N ALA A 144 -24.14 11.64 28.73
CA ALA A 144 -24.23 12.99 29.29
C ALA A 144 -24.12 14.07 28.20
N TYR A 145 -23.18 13.92 27.26
CA TYR A 145 -23.03 14.82 26.11
C TYR A 145 -24.19 14.69 25.11
N GLY A 146 -24.75 13.50 24.91
CA GLY A 146 -25.91 13.29 24.04
C GLY A 146 -27.23 13.85 24.59
N ILE A 147 -27.41 13.86 25.91
CA ILE A 147 -28.57 14.48 26.57
C ILE A 147 -28.52 16.01 26.47
N ASP A 148 -27.32 16.61 26.50
CA ASP A 148 -27.13 18.06 26.43
C ASP A 148 -27.46 18.63 25.03
N LEU A 149 -27.11 17.90 23.96
CA LEU A 149 -27.47 18.25 22.57
C LEU A 149 -28.97 18.08 22.26
N SER A 150 -29.71 17.31 23.07
CA SER A 150 -31.16 17.08 22.87
C SER A 150 -32.04 18.03 23.71
N ARG A 151 -31.43 18.91 24.52
CA ARG A 151 -32.12 19.86 25.41
C ARG A 151 -32.01 21.33 24.98
N SER A 152 -31.28 21.63 23.90
CA SER A 152 -31.22 22.95 23.24
C SER A 152 -32.17 23.02 22.07
#